data_AF-A0A951SJY5-F1
#
_entry.id   AF-A0A951SJY5-F1
#
_cell.length_a   1.000
_cell.length_b   1.000
_cell.length_c   1.000
_cell.angle_alpha   90.00
_cell.angle_beta   90.00
_cell.angle_gamma   90.00
#
_symmetry.space_group_name_H-M   'P 1'
#
loop_
_entity.id
_entity.type
_entity.pdbx_description
1 polymer ?
#
loop_
_entity_poly.entity_id
_entity_poly.type
_entity_poly.pdbx_seq_one_letter_code
_entity_poly.pdbx_strand_id
1 'polypeptide(L)' 'MLEEIGFTGVAIGAPVDTFQGASGERNARRFEVYGYPFLAIKPCQYLT' A
#
# COMPACT_ATOMS: atom_id res chain seq x y z
N MET A 1 0.39 -4.77 -9.89
CA MET A 1 0.14 -5.24 -8.50
C MET A 1 1.46 -5.72 -7.87
N LEU A 2 1.62 -5.77 -6.53
CA LEU A 2 2.89 -6.21 -5.90
C LEU A 2 3.29 -7.64 -6.30
N GLU A 3 2.32 -8.54 -6.54
CA GLU A 3 2.62 -9.87 -7.07
C GLU A 3 3.19 -9.85 -8.49
N GLU A 4 2.76 -8.92 -9.35
CA GLU A 4 3.22 -8.82 -10.74
C GLU A 4 4.69 -8.43 -10.84
N ILE A 5 5.23 -7.78 -9.80
CA ILE A 5 6.64 -7.39 -9.71
C ILE A 5 7.47 -8.38 -8.86
N GLY A 6 6.88 -9.52 -8.48
CA GLY A 6 7.58 -10.65 -7.88
C GLY A 6 7.58 -10.72 -6.35
N PHE A 7 6.85 -9.84 -5.64
CA PHE A 7 6.64 -10.05 -4.20
C PHE A 7 5.67 -11.22 -3.98
N THR A 8 5.88 -11.96 -2.90
CA THR A 8 5.02 -13.07 -2.49
C THR A 8 4.34 -12.76 -1.15
N GLY A 9 3.32 -13.55 -0.79
CA GLY A 9 2.62 -13.40 0.50
C GLY A 9 2.01 -12.00 0.70
N VAL A 10 1.48 -11.40 -0.38
CA VAL A 10 0.91 -10.04 -0.32
C VAL A 10 -0.38 -10.04 0.47
N ALA A 11 -0.48 -9.17 1.47
CA ALA A 11 -1.70 -8.91 2.23
C ALA A 11 -1.93 -7.40 2.31
N ILE A 12 -3.12 -6.97 1.90
CA ILE A 12 -3.53 -5.57 1.94
C ILE A 12 -4.44 -5.35 3.15
N GLY A 13 -4.10 -4.38 3.99
CA GLY A 13 -4.87 -4.00 5.17
C GLY A 13 -6.05 -3.08 4.84
N ALA A 14 -6.81 -2.74 5.88
CA ALA A 14 -7.93 -1.81 5.76
C ALA A 14 -7.48 -0.42 5.28
N PRO A 15 -8.34 0.32 4.57
CA PRO A 15 -8.07 1.71 4.20
C PRO A 15 -7.87 2.58 5.45
N VAL A 16 -6.92 3.52 5.39
CA VAL A 16 -6.60 4.47 6.45
C VAL A 16 -6.58 5.90 5.87
N ASP A 17 -7.20 6.87 6.56
CA ASP A 17 -7.01 8.29 6.25
C ASP A 17 -5.61 8.71 6.73
N THR A 18 -4.70 8.93 5.79
CA THR A 18 -3.32 9.35 6.05
C THR A 18 -3.11 10.84 5.75
N PHE A 19 -4.17 11.59 5.45
CA PHE A 19 -4.07 12.95 4.93
C PHE A 19 -4.42 14.03 5.96
N GLN A 20 -4.74 13.65 7.20
CA GLN A 20 -4.98 14.63 8.26
C GLN A 20 -3.78 15.57 8.46
N GLY A 21 -3.99 16.87 8.29
CA GLY A 21 -2.97 17.92 8.39
C GLY A 21 -2.16 18.13 7.10
N ALA A 22 -2.40 17.36 6.04
CA ALA A 22 -1.73 17.54 4.76
C ALA A 22 -2.38 18.68 3.96
N SER A 23 -1.59 19.40 3.15
CA SER A 23 -2.10 20.48 2.28
C SER A 23 -3.20 20.00 1.30
N GLY A 24 -3.19 18.72 0.96
CA GLY A 24 -4.18 18.08 0.08
C GLY A 24 -5.40 17.46 0.76
N GLU A 25 -5.53 17.53 2.09
CA GLU A 25 -6.55 16.82 2.89
C GLU A 25 -7.98 16.97 2.35
N ARG A 26 -8.39 18.21 2.03
CA ARG A 26 -9.73 18.51 1.52
C ARG A 26 -10.02 17.76 0.21
N ASN A 27 -9.04 17.72 -0.69
CA ASN A 27 -9.19 17.03 -1.96
C ASN A 27 -9.14 15.51 -1.76
N ALA A 28 -8.22 15.02 -0.92
CA ALA A 28 -8.13 13.60 -0.59
C ALA A 28 -9.46 13.07 -0.06
N ARG A 29 -10.13 13.78 0.85
CA ARG A 29 -11.46 13.39 1.33
C ARG A 29 -12.56 13.50 0.27
N ARG A 30 -12.53 14.54 -0.57
CA ARG A 30 -13.50 14.72 -1.66
C ARG A 30 -13.48 13.55 -2.64
N PHE A 31 -12.30 12.99 -2.89
CA PHE A 31 -12.10 11.88 -3.82
C PHE A 31 -11.89 10.53 -3.12
N GLU A 32 -12.22 10.45 -1.82
CA GLU A 32 -12.15 9.21 -1.03
C GLU A 32 -10.78 8.50 -1.14
N VAL A 33 -9.71 9.28 -1.08
CA VAL A 33 -8.34 8.78 -1.17
C VAL A 33 -7.89 8.24 0.18
N TYR A 34 -7.53 6.96 0.21
CA TYR A 34 -7.03 6.27 1.38
C TYR A 34 -5.66 5.64 1.14
N GLY A 35 -4.86 5.55 2.19
CA GLY A 35 -3.67 4.70 2.23
C GLY A 35 -4.06 3.26 2.59
N TYR A 36 -3.36 2.30 2.00
CA TYR A 36 -3.54 0.88 2.30
C TYR A 36 -2.21 0.31 2.80
N PRO A 37 -2.07 0.03 4.12
CA PRO A 37 -0.88 -0.65 4.61
C PRO A 37 -0.83 -2.04 3.99
N PHE A 38 0.37 -2.51 3.66
CA PHE A 38 0.55 -3.83 3.08
C PHE A 38 1.72 -4.56 3.74
N LEU A 39 1.60 -5.89 3.73
CA LEU A 39 2.70 -6.82 3.99
C LEU A 39 3.03 -7.52 2.69
N ALA A 40 4.32 -7.65 2.40
CA ALA A 40 4.81 -8.36 1.22
C ALA A 40 6.17 -8.98 1.53
N ILE A 41 6.41 -10.18 1.01
CA ILE A 41 7.64 -10.94 1.21
C ILE A 41 8.48 -10.80 -0.06
N LYS A 42 9.71 -10.31 0.10
CA LYS A 42 10.70 -10.39 -0.97
C LYS A 42 11.07 -11.87 -1.15
N PRO A 43 10.95 -12.44 -2.36
CA PRO A 43 11.30 -13.84 -2.56
C PRO A 43 12.77 -14.08 -2.26
N CYS A 44 13.08 -15.15 -1.54
CA CYS A 44 14.45 -15.60 -1.36
C CYS A 44 14.92 -16.25 -2.66
N GLN A 45 15.74 -15.53 -3.43
CA GLN A 45 16.50 -16.15 -4.50
C GLN A 45 17.71 -16.84 -3.85
N TYR A 46 17.59 -18.14 -3.59
CA TYR A 46 18.78 -18.94 -3.35
C TYR A 46 19.58 -18.96 -4.65
N LEU A 47 20.83 -18.50 -4.61
CA LEU A 47 21.78 -18.64 -5.72
C LEU A 47 22.02 -20.14 -5.91
N THR A 48 21.46 -20.73 -6.97
CA THR A 48 21.85 -22.04 -7.51
C THR A 48 23.06 -21.90 -8.40
#